data_AF-A0A9E2YEH1-F1
#
_entry.id   AF-A0A9E2YEH1-F1
#
_cell.length_a   1.000
_cell.length_b   1.000
_cell.length_c   1.000
_cell.angle_alpha   90.00
_cell.angle_beta   90.00
_cell.angle_gamma   90.00
#
_symmetry.space_group_name_H-M   'P 1'
#
loop_
_entity.id
_entity.type
_entity.pdbx_description
1 polymer ?
#
loop_
_entity_poly.entity_id
_entity_poly.type
_entity_poly.pdbx_seq_one_letter_code
_entity_poly.pdbx_strand_id
1 'polypeptide(L)'
;MSVPINYNIRNLVQRKGTTLMTAIGIALTVAVLITAMALTAGLKSVFAGSGDPRQILVLRKGVDAELSSTVSEESYQIIRRLPGIATTRDGEPMVSPEGVTVVNLPSVDSPDGMNVTVRGLLPIGLAMRNITVTQGKMISPGLRQVVVGEAIAKRYPDARIGKQLRFGRGMWEVVGAFSAGDSAANSEIWADLDQLRGDFDQQGGSSSLLVRTKSPSAMAALGKTIQDDQRLGSDVKSEKAYYADLTSAGAPLQILGFSVAVIMAIGSAFAATNTMYAAVARRSREIGTLRALGFGRAAILQSFMIESICLALLGGLIGVLITLPVNGLTTGVGSFVTFSETAFKFKVGIGIILWGLLFAACIGAVGGFLPAWSASRKTILAAMRDI
;
A
#
# COMPACT_ATOMS: atom_id res chain seq x y z
N MET A 1 -11.75 -46.50 -6.76
CA MET A 1 -11.13 -46.56 -5.43
C MET A 1 -10.15 -45.40 -5.27
N SER A 2 -10.37 -44.54 -4.27
CA SER A 2 -9.45 -43.44 -3.92
C SER A 2 -8.41 -43.93 -2.92
N VAL A 3 -7.16 -43.49 -3.05
CA VAL A 3 -6.13 -43.77 -2.04
C VAL A 3 -6.45 -42.97 -0.76
N PRO A 4 -6.41 -43.57 0.44
CA PRO A 4 -6.79 -42.87 1.68
C PRO A 4 -5.88 -41.67 1.99
N ILE A 5 -6.45 -40.52 2.35
CA ILE A 5 -5.69 -39.28 2.65
C ILE A 5 -4.75 -39.46 3.86
N ASN A 6 -5.15 -40.27 4.85
CA ASN A 6 -4.33 -40.59 6.03
C ASN A 6 -2.96 -41.19 5.66
N TYR A 7 -2.88 -41.88 4.52
CA TYR A 7 -1.63 -42.38 3.98
C TYR A 7 -0.67 -41.25 3.61
N ASN A 8 -1.15 -40.19 2.97
CA ASN A 8 -0.31 -39.06 2.52
C ASN A 8 0.21 -38.25 3.72
N ILE A 9 -0.63 -38.00 4.73
CA ILE A 9 -0.25 -37.20 5.91
C ILE A 9 0.86 -37.88 6.73
N ARG A 10 0.74 -39.19 6.98
CA ARG A 10 1.75 -39.94 7.76
C ARG A 10 3.13 -39.94 7.09
N ASN A 11 3.16 -39.85 5.76
CA ASN A 11 4.40 -39.86 4.99
C ASN A 11 5.15 -38.52 5.02
N LEU A 12 4.43 -37.40 5.05
CA LEU A 12 5.05 -36.07 5.26
C LEU A 12 5.84 -36.02 6.57
N VAL A 13 5.32 -36.65 7.62
CA VAL A 13 5.94 -36.68 8.96
C VAL A 13 7.22 -37.53 9.01
N GLN A 14 7.32 -38.57 8.18
CA GLN A 14 8.51 -39.43 8.14
C GLN A 14 9.71 -38.79 7.41
N ARG A 15 9.50 -37.72 6.64
CA ARG A 15 10.52 -37.08 5.78
C ARG A 15 10.79 -35.63 6.17
N LYS A 16 11.12 -35.44 7.44
CA LYS A 16 11.21 -34.11 8.06
C LYS A 16 12.12 -33.14 7.30
N GLY A 17 13.33 -33.55 6.88
CA GLY A 17 14.30 -32.64 6.24
C GLY A 17 13.84 -32.07 4.89
N THR A 18 13.54 -32.93 3.92
CA THR A 18 13.13 -32.50 2.56
C THR A 18 11.76 -31.83 2.51
N THR A 19 10.83 -32.29 3.36
CA THR A 19 9.51 -31.66 3.53
C THR A 19 9.67 -30.27 4.12
N LEU A 20 10.54 -30.10 5.13
CA LEU A 20 10.80 -28.81 5.76
C LEU A 20 11.44 -27.82 4.79
N MET A 21 12.46 -28.21 4.02
CA MET A 21 13.08 -27.31 3.03
C MET A 21 12.06 -26.83 1.98
N THR A 22 11.21 -27.73 1.47
CA THR A 22 10.19 -27.35 0.49
C THR A 22 9.12 -26.46 1.11
N ALA A 23 8.66 -26.79 2.32
CA ALA A 23 7.71 -25.97 3.05
C ALA A 23 8.26 -24.57 3.36
N ILE A 24 9.54 -24.45 3.73
CA ILE A 24 10.21 -23.16 3.96
C ILE A 24 10.31 -22.35 2.65
N GLY A 25 10.72 -22.98 1.54
CA GLY A 25 10.79 -22.28 0.25
C GLY A 25 9.44 -21.69 -0.17
N ILE A 26 8.38 -22.49 -0.06
CA ILE A 26 7.01 -22.05 -0.33
C ILE A 26 6.56 -20.98 0.69
N ALA A 27 6.87 -21.16 1.97
CA ALA A 27 6.54 -20.20 3.03
C ALA A 27 7.16 -18.83 2.77
N LEU A 28 8.45 -18.77 2.43
CA LEU A 28 9.14 -17.52 2.11
C LEU A 28 8.55 -16.86 0.86
N THR A 29 8.26 -17.65 -0.17
CA THR A 29 7.61 -17.15 -1.40
C THR A 29 6.26 -16.51 -1.12
N VAL A 30 5.42 -17.20 -0.32
CA VAL A 30 4.10 -16.71 0.07
C VAL A 30 4.21 -15.50 0.99
N ALA A 31 5.16 -15.50 1.92
CA ALA A 31 5.39 -14.38 2.83
C ALA A 31 5.79 -13.10 2.07
N VAL A 32 6.67 -13.20 1.07
CA VAL A 32 7.08 -12.08 0.22
C VAL A 32 5.89 -11.54 -0.59
N LEU A 33 5.09 -12.43 -1.19
CA LEU A 33 3.90 -12.03 -1.94
C LEU A 33 2.87 -11.30 -1.04
N ILE A 34 2.53 -11.88 0.11
CA ILE A 34 1.56 -11.28 1.05
C ILE A 34 2.08 -9.94 1.55
N THR A 35 3.37 -9.84 1.90
CA THR A 35 3.98 -8.58 2.38
C THR A 35 3.89 -7.49 1.31
N ALA A 36 4.23 -7.81 0.05
CA ALA A 36 4.11 -6.86 -1.06
C ALA A 36 2.65 -6.42 -1.30
N MET A 37 1.69 -7.35 -1.26
CA MET A 37 0.28 -7.02 -1.41
C MET A 37 -0.26 -6.19 -0.23
N ALA A 38 0.17 -6.50 1.00
CA ALA A 38 -0.24 -5.79 2.21
C ALA A 38 0.29 -4.36 2.24
N LEU A 39 1.48 -4.12 1.68
CA LEU A 39 2.06 -2.80 1.47
C LEU A 39 1.14 -1.94 0.58
N THR A 40 0.80 -2.45 -0.61
CA THR A 40 -0.07 -1.75 -1.55
C THR A 40 -1.48 -1.56 -1.00
N ALA A 41 -2.02 -2.53 -0.28
CA ALA A 41 -3.32 -2.42 0.38
C ALA A 41 -3.33 -1.35 1.48
N GLY A 42 -2.24 -1.23 2.24
CA GLY A 42 -2.04 -0.17 3.22
C GLY A 42 -2.06 1.22 2.60
N LEU A 43 -1.25 1.42 1.55
CA LEU A 43 -1.19 2.69 0.82
C LEU A 43 -2.54 3.06 0.18
N LYS A 44 -3.19 2.10 -0.49
CA LYS A 44 -4.55 2.25 -1.06
C LYS A 44 -5.56 2.69 -0.01
N SER A 45 -5.48 2.14 1.19
CA SER A 45 -6.41 2.51 2.26
C SER A 45 -6.24 3.94 2.75
N VAL A 46 -5.01 4.44 2.83
CA VAL A 46 -4.73 5.82 3.27
C VAL A 46 -5.25 6.82 2.23
N PHE A 47 -5.00 6.57 0.95
CA PHE A 47 -5.51 7.45 -0.10
C PHE A 47 -7.03 7.34 -0.31
N ALA A 48 -7.61 6.15 -0.21
CA ALA A 48 -9.06 5.98 -0.26
C ALA A 48 -9.78 6.66 0.92
N GLY A 49 -9.15 6.67 2.10
CA GLY A 49 -9.63 7.41 3.28
C GLY A 49 -9.40 8.93 3.19
N SER A 50 -8.52 9.38 2.30
CA SER A 50 -8.23 10.81 2.08
C SER A 50 -9.23 11.47 1.15
N GLY A 51 -9.38 12.78 1.31
CA GLY A 51 -10.25 13.63 0.51
C GLY A 51 -11.74 13.60 0.91
N ASP A 52 -12.40 14.75 0.77
CA ASP A 52 -13.82 14.96 1.03
C ASP A 52 -14.61 14.87 -0.31
N PRO A 53 -15.72 14.12 -0.36
CA PRO A 53 -16.52 13.96 -1.58
C PRO A 53 -17.21 15.24 -2.05
N ARG A 54 -17.16 16.35 -1.29
CA ARG A 54 -17.69 17.66 -1.67
C ARG A 54 -16.61 18.68 -2.02
N GLN A 55 -15.34 18.26 -2.05
CA GLN A 55 -14.22 19.15 -2.31
C GLN A 55 -13.61 18.90 -3.70
N ILE A 56 -13.30 19.99 -4.37
CA ILE A 56 -12.52 20.00 -5.60
C ILE A 56 -11.16 20.65 -5.31
N LEU A 57 -10.14 20.11 -5.95
CA LEU A 57 -8.78 20.63 -5.95
C LEU A 57 -8.56 21.32 -7.29
N VAL A 58 -8.19 22.59 -7.23
CA VAL A 58 -7.83 23.39 -8.41
C VAL A 58 -6.31 23.47 -8.47
N LEU A 59 -5.76 23.03 -9.59
CA LEU A 59 -4.33 23.04 -9.90
C LEU A 59 -4.09 23.87 -11.15
N ARG A 60 -2.82 24.21 -11.41
CA ARG A 60 -2.43 24.75 -12.72
C ARG A 60 -2.76 23.73 -13.81
N LYS A 61 -3.13 24.21 -15.00
CA LYS A 61 -3.40 23.32 -16.14
C LYS A 61 -2.14 22.57 -16.57
N GLY A 62 -2.27 21.25 -16.75
CA GLY A 62 -1.19 20.38 -17.22
C GLY A 62 -0.23 19.86 -16.15
N VAL A 63 -0.54 20.04 -14.86
CA VAL A 63 0.22 19.44 -13.76
C VAL A 63 -0.64 18.46 -12.96
N ASP A 64 -0.01 17.40 -12.47
CA ASP A 64 -0.66 16.31 -11.75
C ASP A 64 -0.35 16.29 -10.25
N ALA A 65 0.43 17.26 -9.75
CA ALA A 65 0.82 17.35 -8.35
C ALA A 65 0.73 18.78 -7.82
N GLU A 66 0.35 18.94 -6.55
CA GLU A 66 0.33 20.25 -5.89
C GLU A 66 1.73 20.89 -5.86
N LEU A 67 2.78 20.09 -5.63
CA LEU A 67 4.16 20.58 -5.49
C LEU A 67 4.68 21.28 -6.76
N SER A 68 4.24 20.86 -7.95
CA SER A 68 4.63 21.46 -9.25
C SER A 68 3.59 22.45 -9.78
N SER A 69 2.53 22.69 -9.02
CA SER A 69 1.45 23.60 -9.38
C SER A 69 1.68 25.00 -8.83
N THR A 70 1.15 25.99 -9.52
CA THR A 70 1.11 27.38 -9.05
C THR A 70 -0.16 28.02 -9.57
N VAL A 71 -1.06 28.36 -8.66
CA VAL A 71 -2.31 29.06 -8.90
C VAL A 71 -2.15 30.50 -8.43
N SER A 72 -2.42 31.45 -9.32
CA SER A 72 -2.25 32.89 -9.03
C SER A 72 -3.24 33.40 -7.99
N GLU A 73 -2.84 34.45 -7.27
CA GLU A 73 -3.75 35.16 -6.37
C GLU A 73 -4.98 35.69 -7.12
N GLU A 74 -4.81 36.18 -8.36
CA GLU A 74 -5.93 36.59 -9.21
C GLU A 74 -6.94 35.46 -9.44
N SER A 75 -6.47 34.23 -9.73
CA SER A 75 -7.34 33.07 -9.91
C SER A 75 -8.12 32.75 -8.64
N TYR A 76 -7.48 32.84 -7.47
CA TYR A 76 -8.15 32.70 -6.18
C TYR A 76 -9.25 33.75 -5.98
N GLN A 77 -8.96 35.02 -6.31
CA GLN A 77 -9.91 36.14 -6.20
C GLN A 77 -11.13 35.98 -7.12
N ILE A 78 -10.96 35.40 -8.30
CA ILE A 78 -12.04 35.08 -9.24
C ILE A 78 -12.84 33.88 -8.72
N ILE A 79 -12.16 32.77 -8.41
CA ILE A 79 -12.78 31.50 -8.03
C ILE A 79 -13.64 31.67 -6.78
N ARG A 80 -13.17 32.38 -5.75
CA ARG A 80 -13.92 32.59 -4.49
C ARG A 80 -15.27 33.28 -4.66
N ARG A 81 -15.53 33.92 -5.83
CA ARG A 81 -16.78 34.62 -6.15
C ARG A 81 -17.71 33.80 -7.04
N LEU A 82 -17.31 32.61 -7.48
CA LEU A 82 -18.11 31.77 -8.36
C LEU A 82 -19.32 31.16 -7.62
N PRO A 83 -20.46 31.00 -8.32
CA PRO A 83 -21.62 30.31 -7.75
C PRO A 83 -21.34 28.81 -7.56
N GLY A 84 -22.00 28.20 -6.57
CA GLY A 84 -21.87 26.76 -6.28
C GLY A 84 -20.87 26.41 -5.17
N ILE A 85 -20.10 27.40 -4.71
CA ILE A 85 -19.19 27.28 -3.55
C ILE A 85 -20.00 27.30 -2.25
N ALA A 86 -19.67 26.40 -1.32
CA ALA A 86 -20.26 26.38 0.01
C ALA A 86 -19.75 27.57 0.84
N THR A 87 -20.57 28.06 1.75
CA THR A 87 -20.21 29.15 2.66
C THR A 87 -20.11 28.63 4.10
N THR A 88 -19.26 29.25 4.90
CA THR A 88 -19.21 29.02 6.35
C THR A 88 -20.49 29.55 7.01
N ARG A 89 -20.63 29.33 8.32
CA ARG A 89 -21.73 29.90 9.12
C ARG A 89 -21.71 31.44 9.12
N ASP A 90 -20.53 32.02 8.96
CA ASP A 90 -20.31 33.47 8.94
C ASP A 90 -20.48 34.08 7.52
N GLY A 91 -20.83 33.26 6.52
CA GLY A 91 -21.06 33.70 5.15
C GLY A 91 -19.82 33.73 4.25
N GLU A 92 -18.64 33.39 4.77
CA GLU A 92 -17.39 33.37 4.00
C GLU A 92 -17.36 32.19 3.01
N PRO A 93 -16.89 32.38 1.76
CA PRO A 93 -16.76 31.29 0.79
C PRO A 93 -15.70 30.29 1.24
N MET A 94 -16.02 29.00 1.17
CA MET A 94 -15.13 27.91 1.55
C MET A 94 -14.14 27.58 0.43
N VAL A 95 -13.20 28.50 0.21
CA VAL A 95 -12.05 28.37 -0.69
C VAL A 95 -10.78 28.60 0.11
N SER A 96 -9.91 27.60 0.16
CA SER A 96 -8.61 27.70 0.81
C SER A 96 -7.49 27.74 -0.23
N PRO A 97 -6.69 28.81 -0.31
CA PRO A 97 -5.38 28.74 -0.94
C PRO A 97 -4.46 27.88 -0.08
N GLU A 98 -3.67 27.00 -0.71
CA GLU A 98 -2.77 26.10 -0.01
C GLU A 98 -1.39 26.10 -0.63
N GLY A 99 -0.37 26.28 0.21
CA GLY A 99 1.02 26.19 -0.16
C GLY A 99 1.53 24.79 0.17
N VAL A 100 2.13 24.10 -0.78
CA VAL A 100 2.69 22.77 -0.58
C VAL A 100 4.18 22.83 -0.88
N THR A 101 4.98 22.46 0.10
CA THR A 101 6.42 22.29 -0.04
C THR A 101 6.87 21.00 0.63
N VAL A 102 8.12 20.63 0.43
CA VAL A 102 8.72 19.47 1.08
C VAL A 102 9.96 19.89 1.86
N VAL A 103 10.16 19.29 3.01
CA VAL A 103 11.33 19.51 3.86
C VAL A 103 11.95 18.16 4.17
N ASN A 104 13.28 18.10 4.22
CA ASN A 104 13.96 16.88 4.58
C ASN A 104 14.03 16.77 6.12
N LEU A 105 13.51 15.66 6.67
CA LEU A 105 13.56 15.37 8.11
C LEU A 105 14.22 14.01 8.37
N PRO A 106 15.26 13.95 9.21
CA PRO A 106 15.84 12.70 9.72
C PRO A 106 14.82 11.86 10.49
N SER A 107 14.77 10.56 10.21
CA SER A 107 14.02 9.59 11.00
C SER A 107 14.94 8.48 11.52
N VAL A 108 14.44 7.65 12.44
CA VAL A 108 15.21 6.51 12.96
C VAL A 108 15.57 5.52 11.85
N ASP A 109 14.67 5.33 10.88
CA ASP A 109 14.85 4.39 9.76
C ASP A 109 15.66 5.01 8.60
N SER A 110 15.81 6.34 8.57
CA SER A 110 16.52 7.07 7.52
C SER A 110 17.24 8.27 8.12
N PRO A 111 18.48 8.07 8.62
CA PRO A 111 19.27 9.12 9.25
C PRO A 111 19.61 10.29 8.32
N ASP A 112 19.77 10.02 7.01
CA ASP A 112 20.01 11.04 5.97
C ASP A 112 18.73 11.85 5.64
N GLY A 113 17.61 11.48 6.26
CA GLY A 113 16.33 12.15 6.19
C GLY A 113 15.49 11.82 4.96
N MET A 114 14.19 12.00 5.14
CA MET A 114 13.19 11.81 4.11
C MET A 114 12.38 13.08 3.90
N ASN A 115 11.90 13.28 2.69
CA ASN A 115 11.09 14.43 2.36
C ASN A 115 9.72 14.29 3.01
N VAL A 116 9.34 15.25 3.83
CA VAL A 116 8.03 15.35 4.48
C VAL A 116 7.30 16.56 3.91
N THR A 117 6.02 16.38 3.59
CA THR A 117 5.18 17.47 3.07
C THR A 117 4.88 18.48 4.18
N VAL A 118 5.19 19.75 3.91
CA VAL A 118 4.74 20.90 4.69
C VAL A 118 3.64 21.59 3.90
N ARG A 119 2.46 21.71 4.52
CA ARG A 119 1.29 22.38 3.95
C ARG A 119 1.03 23.68 4.70
N GLY A 120 1.10 24.79 3.99
CA GLY A 120 0.69 26.12 4.46
C GLY A 120 -0.82 26.28 4.29
N LEU A 121 -1.50 26.61 5.39
CA LEU A 121 -2.96 26.74 5.44
C LEU A 121 -3.37 28.08 6.06
N LEU A 122 -4.48 28.63 5.57
CA LEU A 122 -5.23 29.68 6.25
C LEU A 122 -6.28 29.05 7.19
N PRO A 123 -6.87 29.82 8.13
CA PRO A 123 -7.91 29.32 9.04
C PRO A 123 -9.08 28.62 8.33
N ILE A 124 -9.45 29.08 7.14
CA ILE A 124 -10.51 28.45 6.33
C ILE A 124 -10.11 27.03 5.87
N GLY A 125 -8.85 26.82 5.49
CA GLY A 125 -8.33 25.51 5.08
C GLY A 125 -8.27 24.50 6.21
N LEU A 126 -8.01 24.97 7.43
CA LEU A 126 -8.11 24.16 8.64
C LEU A 126 -9.56 23.77 8.95
N ALA A 127 -10.48 24.73 8.87
CA ALA A 127 -11.91 24.49 9.11
C ALA A 127 -12.57 23.57 8.06
N MET A 128 -11.99 23.49 6.86
CA MET A 128 -12.45 22.62 5.78
C MET A 128 -12.09 21.15 5.98
N ARG A 129 -11.18 20.82 6.89
CA ARG A 129 -10.69 19.46 7.14
C ARG A 129 -11.27 18.88 8.43
N ASN A 130 -11.52 17.58 8.42
CA ASN A 130 -11.98 16.85 9.59
C ASN A 130 -10.78 16.27 10.35
N ILE A 131 -10.26 17.04 11.31
CA ILE A 131 -9.14 16.61 12.16
C ILE A 131 -9.49 16.69 13.63
N THR A 132 -8.80 15.89 14.43
CA THR A 132 -8.82 15.97 15.89
C THR A 132 -7.41 16.27 16.39
N VAL A 133 -7.24 17.37 17.13
CA VAL A 133 -5.97 17.68 17.80
C VAL A 133 -5.79 16.67 18.93
N THR A 134 -4.76 15.83 18.85
CA THR A 134 -4.50 14.76 19.82
C THR A 134 -3.66 15.25 20.99
N GLN A 135 -2.77 16.21 20.75
CA GLN A 135 -1.89 16.80 21.76
C GLN A 135 -1.58 18.26 21.43
N GLY A 136 -1.37 19.08 22.46
CA GLY A 136 -1.00 20.48 22.31
C GLY A 136 -2.15 21.36 21.81
N LYS A 137 -1.84 22.32 20.94
CA LYS A 137 -2.80 23.29 20.40
C LYS A 137 -2.70 23.37 18.88
N MET A 138 -3.74 23.92 18.26
CA MET A 138 -3.71 24.27 16.85
C MET A 138 -2.79 25.48 16.61
N ILE A 139 -2.25 25.59 15.40
CA ILE A 139 -1.45 26.76 14.99
C ILE A 139 -2.27 28.06 15.09
N SER A 140 -1.61 29.14 15.50
CA SER A 140 -2.22 30.48 15.50
C SER A 140 -1.76 31.26 14.26
N PRO A 141 -2.65 31.98 13.57
CA PRO A 141 -2.30 32.72 12.37
C PRO A 141 -1.16 33.73 12.60
N GLY A 142 -0.24 33.83 11.65
CA GLY A 142 0.88 34.76 11.69
C GLY A 142 2.04 34.39 12.63
N LEU A 143 1.97 33.27 13.35
CA LEU A 143 3.08 32.76 14.16
C LEU A 143 3.85 31.65 13.42
N ARG A 144 5.15 31.55 13.70
CA ARG A 144 6.02 30.45 13.19
C ARG A 144 5.83 29.17 14.00
N GLN A 145 4.63 28.64 13.93
CA GLN A 145 4.21 27.43 14.61
C GLN A 145 3.79 26.38 13.58
N VAL A 146 4.04 25.12 13.91
CA VAL A 146 3.56 23.97 13.13
C VAL A 146 2.78 23.01 14.01
N VAL A 147 1.79 22.38 13.40
CA VAL A 147 1.14 21.19 13.95
C VAL A 147 1.50 20.00 13.06
N VAL A 148 1.78 18.86 13.66
CA VAL A 148 2.25 17.67 12.93
C VAL A 148 1.16 16.60 12.89
N GLY A 149 1.05 15.89 11.77
CA GLY A 149 0.21 14.71 11.71
C GLY A 149 0.72 13.60 12.64
N GLU A 150 -0.18 12.73 13.09
CA GLU A 150 0.12 11.69 14.07
C GLU A 150 1.25 10.74 13.61
N ALA A 151 1.36 10.48 12.30
CA ALA A 151 2.42 9.64 11.77
C ALA A 151 3.78 10.34 11.81
N ILE A 152 3.82 11.66 11.54
CA ILE A 152 5.04 12.46 11.66
C ILE A 152 5.51 12.52 13.12
N ALA A 153 4.61 12.82 14.06
CA ALA A 153 4.93 12.90 15.49
C ALA A 153 5.55 11.59 16.04
N LYS A 154 5.13 10.43 15.51
CA LYS A 154 5.64 9.11 15.92
C LYS A 154 6.98 8.77 15.29
N ARG A 155 7.19 9.13 14.02
CA ARG A 155 8.34 8.66 13.21
C ARG A 155 9.56 9.58 13.28
N TYR A 156 9.35 10.88 13.45
CA TYR A 156 10.44 11.87 13.44
C TYR A 156 10.61 12.47 14.85
N PRO A 157 11.72 12.15 15.56
CA PRO A 157 11.96 12.66 16.91
C PRO A 157 11.98 14.18 17.02
N ASP A 158 12.46 14.88 15.99
CA ASP A 158 12.56 16.34 15.94
C ASP A 158 11.20 17.03 15.71
N ALA A 159 10.21 16.27 15.23
CA ALA A 159 8.86 16.76 15.00
C ALA A 159 7.92 16.54 16.21
N ARG A 160 8.48 16.30 17.40
CA ARG A 160 7.70 16.18 18.64
C ARG A 160 7.35 17.55 19.20
N ILE A 161 6.24 17.63 19.94
CA ILE A 161 5.76 18.87 20.55
C ILE A 161 6.84 19.48 21.46
N GLY A 162 7.01 20.80 21.36
CA GLY A 162 8.02 21.58 22.08
C GLY A 162 9.41 21.57 21.42
N LYS A 163 9.60 20.82 20.33
CA LYS A 163 10.81 20.91 19.50
C LYS A 163 10.65 21.99 18.43
N GLN A 164 11.75 22.30 17.77
CA GLN A 164 11.79 23.25 16.67
C GLN A 164 12.30 22.57 15.40
N LEU A 165 11.60 22.79 14.30
CA LEU A 165 11.99 22.36 12.97
C LEU A 165 12.62 23.53 12.23
N ARG A 166 13.74 23.27 11.54
CA ARG A 166 14.41 24.28 10.72
C ARG A 166 14.10 24.02 9.25
N PHE A 167 13.39 24.95 8.61
CA PHE A 167 13.17 24.92 7.17
C PHE A 167 12.85 26.31 6.64
N GLY A 168 13.01 26.50 5.32
CA GLY A 168 12.94 27.84 4.71
C GLY A 168 14.01 28.76 5.31
N ARG A 169 13.60 29.96 5.75
CA ARG A 169 14.48 30.96 6.38
C ARG A 169 14.37 30.97 7.91
N GLY A 170 13.54 30.09 8.50
CA GLY A 170 13.14 30.18 9.90
C GLY A 170 13.29 28.91 10.73
N MET A 171 13.09 29.09 12.04
CA MET A 171 12.82 28.02 13.00
C MET A 171 11.31 28.03 13.27
N TRP A 172 10.72 26.84 13.29
CA TRP A 172 9.29 26.62 13.45
C TRP A 172 9.03 25.76 14.69
N GLU A 173 8.24 26.26 15.63
CA GLU A 173 7.92 25.54 16.86
C GLU A 173 6.80 24.51 16.64
N VAL A 174 7.01 23.27 17.08
CA VAL A 174 5.97 22.24 17.06
C VAL A 174 5.04 22.43 18.26
N VAL A 175 3.84 22.96 18.03
CA VAL A 175 2.89 23.31 19.10
C VAL A 175 1.79 22.28 19.35
N GLY A 176 1.62 21.33 18.43
CA GLY A 176 0.61 20.29 18.57
C GLY A 176 0.78 19.15 17.60
N ALA A 177 -0.02 18.11 17.81
CA ALA A 177 -0.19 16.98 16.91
C ALA A 177 -1.67 16.75 16.63
N PHE A 178 -2.01 16.34 15.42
CA PHE A 178 -3.39 16.03 15.01
C PHE A 178 -3.50 14.63 14.41
N SER A 179 -4.71 14.08 14.44
CA SER A 179 -5.07 12.84 13.75
C SER A 179 -6.22 13.11 12.79
N ALA A 180 -6.13 12.55 11.58
CA ALA A 180 -7.07 12.69 10.48
C ALA A 180 -7.69 11.32 10.06
N GLY A 181 -7.76 10.36 10.99
CA GLY A 181 -8.24 9.00 10.69
C GLY A 181 -7.28 8.24 9.76
N ASP A 182 -7.79 7.45 8.81
CA ASP A 182 -6.98 6.76 7.78
C ASP A 182 -6.71 7.71 6.59
N SER A 183 -6.04 8.84 6.83
CA SER A 183 -5.74 9.86 5.80
C SER A 183 -4.24 10.15 5.65
N ALA A 184 -3.84 10.54 4.42
CA ALA A 184 -2.51 11.00 4.07
C ALA A 184 -2.11 12.27 4.84
N ALA A 185 -3.09 13.06 5.30
CA ALA A 185 -2.86 14.24 6.15
C ALA A 185 -2.09 13.92 7.44
N ASN A 186 -2.14 12.68 7.95
CA ASN A 186 -1.32 12.28 9.11
C ASN A 186 0.18 12.27 8.82
N SER A 187 0.58 12.32 7.55
CA SER A 187 1.97 12.37 7.07
C SER A 187 2.38 13.78 6.65
N GLU A 188 1.60 14.80 7.02
CA GLU A 188 1.89 16.19 6.70
C GLU A 188 2.24 16.99 7.96
N ILE A 189 2.98 18.07 7.76
CA ILE A 189 3.21 19.12 8.74
C ILE A 189 2.43 20.34 8.28
N TRP A 190 1.59 20.90 9.14
CA TRP A 190 0.79 22.07 8.78
C TRP A 190 1.33 23.33 9.43
N ALA A 191 1.45 24.37 8.63
CA ALA A 191 1.99 25.68 8.97
C ALA A 191 1.01 26.78 8.54
N ASP A 192 1.24 28.00 9.04
CA ASP A 192 0.55 29.19 8.55
C ASP A 192 1.01 29.49 7.10
N LEU A 193 0.04 29.69 6.19
CA LEU A 193 0.34 29.91 4.78
C LEU A 193 1.17 31.17 4.53
N ASP A 194 0.87 32.26 5.22
CA ASP A 194 1.50 33.56 4.96
C ASP A 194 2.96 33.55 5.46
N GLN A 195 3.21 32.93 6.61
CA GLN A 195 4.56 32.67 7.10
C GLN A 195 5.34 31.74 6.15
N LEU A 196 4.71 30.68 5.63
CA LEU A 196 5.36 29.74 4.70
C LEU A 196 5.74 30.42 3.38
N ARG A 197 4.84 31.24 2.81
CA ARG A 197 5.11 32.02 1.58
C ARG A 197 6.31 32.95 1.74
N GLY A 198 6.40 33.63 2.90
CA GLY A 198 7.53 34.52 3.21
C GLY A 198 8.87 33.77 3.32
N ASP A 199 8.87 32.57 3.89
CA ASP A 199 10.08 31.78 4.10
C ASP A 199 10.61 31.10 2.82
N PHE A 200 9.74 30.74 1.87
CA PHE A 200 10.10 30.08 0.61
C PHE A 200 10.06 30.99 -0.63
N ASP A 201 9.90 32.31 -0.44
CA ASP A 201 9.81 33.31 -1.51
C ASP A 201 8.67 33.03 -2.52
N GLN A 202 7.58 32.41 -2.06
CA GLN A 202 6.43 32.04 -2.88
C GLN A 202 5.35 33.14 -2.91
N GLN A 203 5.76 34.41 -3.01
CA GLN A 203 4.84 35.55 -2.85
C GLN A 203 3.82 35.72 -3.98
N GLY A 204 3.91 34.93 -5.07
CA GLY A 204 3.07 35.08 -6.28
C GLY A 204 1.82 34.20 -6.36
N GLY A 205 1.53 33.33 -5.39
CA GLY A 205 0.37 32.43 -5.47
C GLY A 205 0.33 31.31 -4.42
N SER A 206 -0.38 30.25 -4.76
CA SER A 206 -0.51 29.03 -3.95
C SER A 206 -0.23 27.81 -4.80
N SER A 207 0.16 26.70 -4.20
CA SER A 207 0.32 25.44 -4.92
C SER A 207 -1.02 24.94 -5.48
N SER A 208 -2.08 25.04 -4.68
CA SER A 208 -3.42 24.61 -5.06
C SER A 208 -4.48 25.49 -4.41
N LEU A 209 -5.72 25.39 -4.91
CA LEU A 209 -6.90 25.89 -4.21
C LEU A 209 -7.83 24.72 -3.89
N LEU A 210 -8.15 24.56 -2.61
CA LEU A 210 -9.15 23.61 -2.16
C LEU A 210 -10.50 24.32 -2.05
N VAL A 211 -11.50 23.85 -2.79
CA VAL A 211 -12.82 24.49 -2.84
C VAL A 211 -13.88 23.51 -2.38
N ARG A 212 -14.67 23.90 -1.37
CA ARG A 212 -15.84 23.13 -0.94
C ARG A 212 -17.07 23.55 -1.71
N THR A 213 -17.77 22.58 -2.26
CA THR A 213 -19.01 22.83 -3.03
C THR A 213 -20.26 22.64 -2.16
N LYS A 214 -21.35 23.31 -2.54
CA LYS A 214 -22.65 23.21 -1.84
C LYS A 214 -23.20 21.78 -1.88
N SER A 215 -23.04 21.09 -3.00
CA SER A 215 -23.50 19.72 -3.23
C SER A 215 -22.56 18.99 -4.18
N PRO A 216 -22.54 17.64 -4.16
CA PRO A 216 -21.79 16.85 -5.14
C PRO A 216 -22.18 17.17 -6.60
N SER A 217 -23.45 17.52 -6.85
CA SER A 217 -23.91 17.94 -8.19
C SER A 217 -23.33 19.28 -8.64
N ALA A 218 -23.06 20.20 -7.72
CA ALA A 218 -22.45 21.49 -8.02
C ALA A 218 -20.96 21.37 -8.40
N MET A 219 -20.29 20.27 -8.03
CA MET A 219 -18.88 20.05 -8.36
C MET A 219 -18.62 19.98 -9.86
N ALA A 220 -19.45 19.25 -10.60
CA ALA A 220 -19.28 19.11 -12.04
C ALA A 220 -19.47 20.45 -12.77
N ALA A 221 -20.51 21.20 -12.39
CA ALA A 221 -20.79 22.51 -12.97
C ALA A 221 -19.70 23.54 -12.65
N LEU A 222 -19.26 23.59 -11.38
CA LEU A 222 -18.20 24.51 -10.95
C LEU A 222 -16.86 24.15 -11.58
N GLY A 223 -16.50 22.86 -11.60
CA GLY A 223 -15.25 22.39 -12.22
C GLY A 223 -15.19 22.74 -13.71
N LYS A 224 -16.28 22.52 -14.44
CA LYS A 224 -16.39 22.93 -15.85
C LYS A 224 -16.26 24.44 -16.02
N THR A 225 -16.92 25.23 -15.16
CA THR A 225 -16.83 26.70 -15.20
C THR A 225 -15.39 27.18 -15.01
N ILE A 226 -14.63 26.56 -14.10
CA ILE A 226 -13.23 26.90 -13.84
C ILE A 226 -12.33 26.47 -15.01
N GLN A 227 -12.56 25.28 -15.58
CA GLN A 227 -11.77 24.76 -16.71
C GLN A 227 -12.01 25.52 -18.03
N ASP A 228 -13.25 25.97 -18.27
CA ASP A 228 -13.64 26.72 -19.47
C ASP A 228 -13.14 28.18 -19.44
N ASP A 229 -12.88 28.75 -18.25
CA ASP A 229 -12.32 30.10 -18.11
C ASP A 229 -10.82 30.11 -18.41
N GLN A 230 -10.47 30.51 -19.62
CA GLN A 230 -9.07 30.58 -20.09
C GLN A 230 -8.19 31.49 -19.23
N ARG A 231 -8.76 32.48 -18.53
CA ARG A 231 -7.99 33.39 -17.67
C ARG A 231 -7.41 32.68 -16.45
N LEU A 232 -8.07 31.62 -15.99
CA LEU A 232 -7.66 30.87 -14.81
C LEU A 232 -6.54 29.88 -15.11
N GLY A 233 -6.43 29.41 -16.37
CA GLY A 233 -5.39 28.45 -16.78
C GLY A 233 -5.27 27.25 -15.84
N SER A 234 -6.40 26.80 -15.28
CA SER A 234 -6.46 25.85 -14.17
C SER A 234 -7.12 24.54 -14.61
N ASP A 235 -6.72 23.45 -13.98
CA ASP A 235 -7.41 22.16 -14.05
C ASP A 235 -8.10 21.88 -12.71
N VAL A 236 -9.19 21.12 -12.75
CA VAL A 236 -10.01 20.82 -11.59
C VAL A 236 -10.20 19.31 -11.50
N LYS A 237 -9.84 18.76 -10.34
CA LYS A 237 -10.10 17.37 -9.99
C LYS A 237 -10.90 17.31 -8.70
N SER A 238 -11.74 16.28 -8.52
CA SER A 238 -12.27 16.03 -7.18
C SER A 238 -11.11 15.62 -6.26
N GLU A 239 -11.16 16.00 -4.99
CA GLU A 239 -10.08 15.67 -4.04
C GLU A 239 -9.93 14.14 -3.91
N LYS A 240 -11.04 13.40 -3.95
CA LYS A 240 -11.05 11.93 -4.01
C LYS A 240 -10.33 11.39 -5.24
N ALA A 241 -10.57 11.98 -6.42
CA ALA A 241 -9.88 11.56 -7.64
C ALA A 241 -8.38 11.86 -7.57
N TYR A 242 -7.99 13.01 -7.01
CA TYR A 242 -6.59 13.37 -6.82
C TYR A 242 -5.83 12.32 -5.98
N TYR A 243 -6.36 11.94 -4.81
CA TYR A 243 -5.75 10.89 -4.00
C TYR A 243 -5.83 9.49 -4.63
N ALA A 244 -6.89 9.20 -5.40
CA ALA A 244 -6.98 7.97 -6.17
C ALA A 244 -5.87 7.90 -7.24
N ASP A 245 -5.58 9.00 -7.93
CA ASP A 245 -4.48 9.08 -8.90
C ASP A 245 -3.12 8.87 -8.20
N LEU A 246 -2.90 9.43 -7.01
CA LEU A 246 -1.69 9.20 -6.22
C LEU A 246 -1.50 7.74 -5.78
N THR A 247 -2.58 6.97 -5.69
CA THR A 247 -2.52 5.53 -5.40
C THR A 247 -1.80 4.76 -6.49
N SER A 248 -1.85 5.23 -7.74
CA SER A 248 -1.13 4.60 -8.87
C SER A 248 0.39 4.65 -8.69
N ALA A 249 0.91 5.58 -7.87
CA ALA A 249 2.34 5.63 -7.52
C ALA A 249 2.80 4.37 -6.74
N GLY A 250 1.88 3.62 -6.13
CA GLY A 250 2.18 2.33 -5.51
C GLY A 250 2.24 1.14 -6.47
N ALA A 251 1.83 1.31 -7.74
CA ALA A 251 1.80 0.23 -8.73
C ALA A 251 3.20 -0.35 -9.05
N PRO A 252 4.27 0.46 -9.20
CA PRO A 252 5.62 -0.07 -9.42
C PRO A 252 6.09 -1.01 -8.30
N LEU A 253 5.80 -0.67 -7.04
CA LEU A 253 6.14 -1.52 -5.89
C LEU A 253 5.36 -2.84 -5.92
N GLN A 254 4.08 -2.79 -6.31
CA GLN A 254 3.27 -4.00 -6.49
C GLN A 254 3.83 -4.89 -7.59
N ILE A 255 4.21 -4.30 -8.73
CA ILE A 255 4.81 -5.03 -9.87
C ILE A 255 6.13 -5.67 -9.47
N LEU A 256 7.00 -4.93 -8.76
CA LEU A 256 8.27 -5.44 -8.28
C LEU A 256 8.07 -6.61 -7.31
N GLY A 257 7.21 -6.43 -6.31
CA GLY A 257 6.91 -7.48 -5.33
C GLY A 257 6.30 -8.73 -5.96
N PHE A 258 5.37 -8.57 -6.91
CA PHE A 258 4.80 -9.69 -7.65
C PHE A 258 5.85 -10.39 -8.52
N SER A 259 6.71 -9.64 -9.19
CA SER A 259 7.78 -10.21 -10.04
C SER A 259 8.77 -11.04 -9.21
N VAL A 260 9.19 -10.53 -8.04
CA VAL A 260 10.03 -11.28 -7.09
C VAL A 260 9.31 -12.54 -6.62
N ALA A 261 8.03 -12.43 -6.27
CA ALA A 261 7.24 -13.59 -5.85
C ALA A 261 7.12 -14.65 -6.95
N VAL A 262 6.96 -14.26 -8.22
CA VAL A 262 6.92 -15.21 -9.35
C VAL A 262 8.26 -15.92 -9.54
N ILE A 263 9.39 -15.20 -9.45
CA ILE A 263 10.73 -15.81 -9.56
C ILE A 263 10.94 -16.81 -8.42
N MET A 264 10.58 -16.45 -7.18
CA MET A 264 10.64 -17.34 -6.03
C MET A 264 9.69 -18.52 -6.15
N ALA A 265 8.51 -18.33 -6.76
CA ALA A 265 7.54 -19.39 -7.01
C ALA A 265 8.07 -20.43 -7.99
N ILE A 266 8.79 -20.02 -9.04
CA ILE A 266 9.47 -20.93 -9.96
C ILE A 266 10.51 -21.77 -9.20
N GLY A 267 11.37 -21.13 -8.40
CA GLY A 267 12.36 -21.84 -7.58
C GLY A 267 11.71 -22.83 -6.59
N SER A 268 10.63 -22.41 -5.92
CA SER A 268 9.86 -23.25 -5.00
C SER A 268 9.16 -24.40 -5.70
N ALA A 269 8.66 -24.20 -6.93
CA ALA A 269 8.07 -25.27 -7.74
C ALA A 269 9.12 -26.32 -8.12
N PHE A 270 10.35 -25.91 -8.46
CA PHE A 270 11.45 -26.85 -8.70
C PHE A 270 11.86 -27.61 -7.43
N ALA A 271 11.93 -26.92 -6.29
CA ALA A 271 12.20 -27.57 -5.00
C ALA A 271 11.12 -28.61 -4.66
N ALA A 272 9.84 -28.25 -4.86
CA ALA A 272 8.71 -29.16 -4.70
C ALA A 272 8.77 -30.35 -5.67
N THR A 273 9.11 -30.10 -6.93
CA THR A 273 9.27 -31.12 -7.97
C THR A 273 10.35 -32.12 -7.60
N ASN A 274 11.53 -31.65 -7.22
CA ASN A 274 12.66 -32.51 -6.85
C ASN A 274 12.35 -33.34 -5.60
N THR A 275 11.73 -32.71 -4.59
CA THR A 275 11.30 -33.41 -3.37
C THR A 275 10.25 -34.48 -3.67
N MET A 276 9.32 -34.19 -4.56
CA MET A 276 8.29 -35.15 -4.96
C MET A 276 8.86 -36.29 -5.82
N TYR A 277 9.82 -36.03 -6.71
CA TYR A 277 10.53 -37.09 -7.43
C TYR A 277 11.28 -38.03 -6.48
N ALA A 278 12.04 -37.48 -5.53
CA ALA A 278 12.70 -38.26 -4.49
C ALA A 278 11.68 -39.04 -3.65
N ALA A 279 10.49 -38.47 -3.44
CA ALA A 279 9.42 -39.13 -2.73
C ALA A 279 8.80 -40.33 -3.47
N VAL A 280 8.57 -40.18 -4.78
CA VAL A 280 8.08 -41.23 -5.67
C VAL A 280 9.11 -42.34 -5.81
N ALA A 281 10.40 -42.01 -5.99
CA ALA A 281 11.47 -42.99 -6.17
C ALA A 281 11.57 -43.97 -4.99
N ARG A 282 11.60 -43.44 -3.76
CA ARG A 282 11.64 -44.23 -2.51
C ARG A 282 10.39 -45.10 -2.28
N ARG A 283 9.30 -44.87 -3.03
CA ARG A 283 8.00 -45.53 -2.84
C ARG A 283 7.54 -46.29 -4.08
N SER A 284 8.47 -46.60 -4.98
CA SER A 284 8.18 -47.29 -6.23
C SER A 284 7.49 -48.64 -5.99
N ARG A 285 7.91 -49.41 -4.96
CA ARG A 285 7.26 -50.69 -4.58
C ARG A 285 5.80 -50.51 -4.15
N GLU A 286 5.51 -49.52 -3.29
CA GLU A 286 4.15 -49.23 -2.84
C GLU A 286 3.23 -48.88 -4.02
N ILE A 287 3.71 -48.04 -4.95
CA ILE A 287 3.00 -47.68 -6.18
C ILE A 287 2.73 -48.93 -7.03
N GLY A 288 3.72 -49.82 -7.16
CA GLY A 288 3.58 -51.10 -7.85
C GLY A 288 2.50 -51.99 -7.24
N THR A 289 2.45 -52.10 -5.91
CA THR A 289 1.41 -52.87 -5.20
C THR A 289 0.01 -52.29 -5.39
N LEU A 290 -0.14 -50.96 -5.32
CA LEU A 290 -1.42 -50.29 -5.60
C LEU A 290 -1.89 -50.54 -7.03
N ARG A 291 -0.98 -50.51 -8.00
CA ARG A 291 -1.28 -50.85 -9.40
C ARG A 291 -1.69 -52.32 -9.57
N ALA A 292 -1.04 -53.24 -8.85
CA ALA A 292 -1.36 -54.67 -8.87
C ALA A 292 -2.74 -54.97 -8.23
N LEU A 293 -3.12 -54.23 -7.20
CA LEU A 293 -4.45 -54.29 -6.58
C LEU A 293 -5.57 -53.64 -7.41
N GLY A 294 -5.26 -53.15 -8.62
CA GLY A 294 -6.25 -52.61 -9.56
C GLY A 294 -6.51 -51.10 -9.44
N PHE A 295 -5.72 -50.34 -8.66
CA PHE A 295 -5.87 -48.88 -8.65
C PHE A 295 -5.49 -48.26 -10.01
N GLY A 296 -6.39 -47.43 -10.54
CA GLY A 296 -6.19 -46.73 -11.81
C GLY A 296 -5.09 -45.66 -11.73
N ARG A 297 -4.52 -45.31 -12.89
CA ARG A 297 -3.48 -44.27 -13.00
C ARG A 297 -3.95 -42.91 -12.45
N ALA A 298 -5.21 -42.55 -12.69
CA ALA A 298 -5.81 -41.32 -12.21
C ALA A 298 -5.90 -41.27 -10.67
N ALA A 299 -6.18 -42.39 -10.00
CA ALA A 299 -6.24 -42.43 -8.53
C ALA A 299 -4.86 -42.21 -7.90
N ILE A 300 -3.80 -42.75 -8.52
CA ILE A 300 -2.41 -42.55 -8.07
C ILE A 300 -1.98 -41.10 -8.32
N LEU A 301 -2.27 -40.55 -9.50
CA LEU A 301 -2.02 -39.14 -9.83
C LEU A 301 -2.69 -38.21 -8.81
N GLN A 302 -3.98 -38.40 -8.54
CA GLN A 302 -4.74 -37.59 -7.59
C GLN A 302 -4.16 -37.68 -6.17
N SER A 303 -3.73 -38.86 -5.73
CA SER A 303 -3.12 -39.02 -4.39
C SER A 303 -1.86 -38.17 -4.23
N PHE A 304 -0.94 -38.23 -5.20
CA PHE A 304 0.30 -37.45 -5.15
C PHE A 304 0.07 -35.95 -5.37
N MET A 305 -0.91 -35.58 -6.19
CA MET A 305 -1.33 -34.17 -6.35
C MET A 305 -1.87 -33.60 -5.03
N ILE A 306 -2.72 -34.35 -4.33
CA ILE A 306 -3.23 -33.96 -3.01
C ILE A 306 -2.07 -33.85 -2.01
N GLU A 307 -1.13 -34.80 -2.00
CA GLU A 307 0.06 -34.74 -1.13
C GLU A 307 0.88 -33.46 -1.39
N SER A 308 1.09 -33.11 -2.66
CA SER A 308 1.83 -31.89 -3.04
C SER A 308 1.11 -30.61 -2.65
N ILE A 309 -0.19 -30.53 -2.91
CA ILE A 309 -1.01 -29.37 -2.57
C ILE A 309 -1.11 -29.20 -1.05
N CYS A 310 -1.29 -30.29 -0.29
CA CYS A 310 -1.31 -30.23 1.18
C CYS A 310 0.03 -29.74 1.75
N LEU A 311 1.15 -30.22 1.22
CA LEU A 311 2.49 -29.74 1.61
C LEU A 311 2.64 -28.24 1.30
N ALA A 312 2.23 -27.83 0.11
CA ALA A 312 2.31 -26.43 -0.31
C ALA A 312 1.40 -25.51 0.51
N LEU A 313 0.18 -25.95 0.85
CA LEU A 313 -0.73 -25.24 1.74
C LEU A 313 -0.15 -25.13 3.15
N LEU A 314 0.52 -26.17 3.66
CA LEU A 314 1.21 -26.10 4.95
C LEU A 314 2.34 -25.05 4.91
N GLY A 315 3.13 -25.05 3.83
CA GLY A 315 4.11 -23.98 3.58
C GLY A 315 3.46 -22.59 3.50
N GLY A 316 2.33 -22.48 2.78
CA GLY A 316 1.57 -21.23 2.67
C GLY A 316 1.02 -20.74 4.00
N LEU A 317 0.52 -21.63 4.86
CA LEU A 317 0.08 -21.30 6.21
C LEU A 317 1.25 -20.78 7.07
N ILE A 318 2.42 -21.42 6.98
CA ILE A 318 3.63 -20.93 7.65
C ILE A 318 4.01 -19.54 7.10
N GLY A 319 3.94 -19.34 5.78
CA GLY A 319 4.18 -18.05 5.16
C GLY A 319 3.23 -16.96 5.67
N VAL A 320 1.94 -17.26 5.77
CA VAL A 320 0.94 -16.36 6.38
C VAL A 320 1.32 -16.04 7.82
N LEU A 321 1.64 -17.04 8.64
CA LEU A 321 2.03 -16.85 10.04
C LEU A 321 3.27 -15.95 10.17
N ILE A 322 4.26 -16.11 9.29
CA ILE A 322 5.46 -15.26 9.26
C ILE A 322 5.11 -13.81 8.91
N THR A 323 4.11 -13.57 8.07
CA THR A 323 3.71 -12.22 7.65
C THR A 323 2.74 -11.53 8.61
N LEU A 324 2.00 -12.25 9.44
CA LEU A 324 1.04 -11.64 10.38
C LEU A 324 1.64 -10.56 11.30
N PRO A 325 2.85 -10.69 11.86
CA PRO A 325 3.49 -9.64 12.65
C PRO A 325 3.73 -8.33 11.87
N VAL A 326 3.76 -8.37 10.54
CA VAL A 326 3.90 -7.19 9.69
C VAL A 326 2.60 -6.38 9.66
N ASN A 327 1.44 -7.00 9.91
CA ASN A 327 0.15 -6.33 9.89
C ASN A 327 0.09 -5.20 10.94
N GLY A 328 -0.25 -3.99 10.51
CA GLY A 328 -0.33 -2.82 11.38
C GLY A 328 1.01 -2.13 11.66
N LEU A 329 2.15 -2.69 11.21
CA LEU A 329 3.43 -1.97 11.25
C LEU A 329 3.30 -0.69 10.41
N THR A 330 3.79 0.41 10.97
CA THR A 330 3.79 1.71 10.29
C THR A 330 5.11 1.87 9.58
N THR A 331 5.05 2.16 8.28
CA THR A 331 6.20 2.49 7.45
C THR A 331 5.82 3.66 6.55
N GLY A 332 6.75 4.17 5.75
CA GLY A 332 6.41 5.13 4.71
C GLY A 332 7.14 4.83 3.43
N VAL A 333 6.53 5.30 2.35
CA VAL A 333 7.05 5.14 1.01
C VAL A 333 7.15 6.53 0.40
N GLY A 334 8.32 6.82 -0.17
CA GLY A 334 8.53 8.02 -0.97
C GLY A 334 7.72 7.95 -2.27
N SER A 335 7.05 9.04 -2.61
CA SER A 335 6.34 9.19 -3.87
C SER A 335 7.18 9.95 -4.87
N PHE A 336 7.31 9.44 -6.10
CA PHE A 336 7.95 10.17 -7.20
C PHE A 336 7.09 11.32 -7.75
N VAL A 337 5.79 11.35 -7.41
CA VAL A 337 4.85 12.38 -7.86
C VAL A 337 4.84 13.56 -6.91
N THR A 338 4.77 13.30 -5.60
CA THR A 338 4.72 14.36 -4.57
C THR A 338 6.10 14.66 -3.97
N PHE A 339 7.13 13.90 -4.35
CA PHE A 339 8.49 13.97 -3.79
C PHE A 339 8.53 13.91 -2.26
N SER A 340 7.53 13.29 -1.65
CA SER A 340 7.36 13.21 -0.20
C SER A 340 7.02 11.79 0.25
N GLU A 341 7.31 11.53 1.52
CA GLU A 341 7.00 10.29 2.18
C GLU A 341 5.57 10.29 2.71
N THR A 342 4.79 9.28 2.31
CA THR A 342 3.48 9.02 2.90
C THR A 342 3.61 7.84 3.86
N ALA A 343 3.29 8.06 5.13
CA ALA A 343 3.23 7.02 6.14
C ALA A 343 1.91 6.26 6.04
N PHE A 344 1.98 4.94 6.12
CA PHE A 344 0.83 4.04 6.13
C PHE A 344 1.11 2.81 6.98
N LYS A 345 0.05 2.05 7.24
CA LYS A 345 0.13 0.77 7.95
C LYS A 345 -0.04 -0.37 6.95
N PHE A 346 0.78 -1.41 7.07
CA PHE A 346 0.54 -2.65 6.31
C PHE A 346 -0.84 -3.21 6.67
N LYS A 347 -1.64 -3.57 5.66
CA LYS A 347 -2.97 -4.17 5.85
C LYS A 347 -3.00 -5.58 5.28
N VAL A 348 -2.83 -6.59 6.15
CA VAL A 348 -2.96 -8.01 5.80
C VAL A 348 -4.44 -8.39 5.94
N GLY A 349 -5.21 -8.14 4.88
CA GLY A 349 -6.63 -8.50 4.82
C GLY A 349 -6.87 -9.97 4.51
N ILE A 350 -8.06 -10.48 4.87
CA ILE A 350 -8.46 -11.87 4.58
C ILE A 350 -8.35 -12.22 3.09
N GLY A 351 -8.69 -11.28 2.19
CA GLY A 351 -8.54 -11.48 0.75
C GLY A 351 -7.09 -11.72 0.33
N ILE A 352 -6.13 -11.03 0.92
CA ILE A 352 -4.69 -11.19 0.61
C ILE A 352 -4.20 -12.55 1.12
N ILE A 353 -4.65 -12.98 2.30
CA ILE A 353 -4.34 -14.30 2.86
C ILE A 353 -4.86 -15.40 1.93
N LEU A 354 -6.12 -15.31 1.49
CA LEU A 354 -6.72 -16.27 0.57
C LEU A 354 -5.97 -16.31 -0.77
N TRP A 355 -5.57 -15.17 -1.32
CA TRP A 355 -4.74 -15.09 -2.52
C TRP A 355 -3.37 -15.75 -2.32
N GLY A 356 -2.72 -15.53 -1.17
CA GLY A 356 -1.44 -16.17 -0.83
C GLY A 356 -1.56 -17.70 -0.71
N LEU A 357 -2.64 -18.20 -0.08
CA LEU A 357 -2.90 -19.64 0.02
C LEU A 357 -3.23 -20.27 -1.33
N LEU A 358 -4.02 -19.58 -2.17
CA LEU A 358 -4.29 -20.01 -3.53
C LEU A 358 -2.99 -20.08 -4.35
N PHE A 359 -2.14 -19.07 -4.22
CA PHE A 359 -0.83 -19.05 -4.87
C PHE A 359 0.05 -20.22 -4.42
N ALA A 360 0.08 -20.52 -3.12
CA ALA A 360 0.77 -21.69 -2.58
C ALA A 360 0.22 -23.00 -3.19
N ALA A 361 -1.11 -23.16 -3.25
CA ALA A 361 -1.74 -24.32 -3.86
C ALA A 361 -1.37 -24.48 -5.34
N CYS A 362 -1.29 -23.37 -6.10
CA CYS A 362 -0.83 -23.37 -7.49
C CYS A 362 0.63 -23.84 -7.61
N ILE A 363 1.54 -23.35 -6.74
CA ILE A 363 2.94 -23.79 -6.70
C ILE A 363 3.02 -25.31 -6.44
N GLY A 364 2.25 -25.79 -5.45
CA GLY A 364 2.17 -27.23 -5.15
C GLY A 364 1.62 -28.05 -6.30
N ALA A 365 0.55 -27.59 -6.95
CA ALA A 365 -0.02 -28.27 -8.10
C ALA A 365 0.97 -28.35 -9.27
N VAL A 366 1.65 -27.25 -9.62
CA VAL A 366 2.63 -27.22 -10.70
C VAL A 366 3.85 -28.07 -10.38
N GLY A 367 4.42 -27.94 -9.18
CA GLY A 367 5.59 -28.71 -8.76
C GLY A 367 5.30 -30.20 -8.57
N GLY A 368 4.09 -30.56 -8.15
CA GLY A 368 3.66 -31.95 -7.94
C GLY A 368 3.26 -32.68 -9.22
N PHE A 369 2.89 -31.96 -10.28
CA PHE A 369 2.27 -32.55 -11.47
C PHE A 369 3.18 -33.51 -12.24
N LEU A 370 4.39 -33.08 -12.62
CA LEU A 370 5.31 -33.93 -13.40
C LEU A 370 5.72 -35.21 -12.64
N PRO A 371 6.11 -35.14 -11.35
CA PRO A 371 6.39 -36.33 -10.55
C PRO A 371 5.18 -37.25 -10.37
N ALA A 372 4.00 -36.70 -10.11
CA ALA A 372 2.78 -37.48 -9.92
C ALA A 372 2.35 -38.18 -11.23
N TRP A 373 2.53 -37.52 -12.38
CA TRP A 373 2.31 -38.11 -13.70
C TRP A 373 3.28 -39.24 -13.98
N SER A 374 4.58 -39.03 -13.73
CA SER A 374 5.62 -40.05 -13.80
C SER A 374 5.28 -41.27 -12.93
N ALA A 375 4.90 -41.05 -11.67
CA ALA A 375 4.49 -42.10 -10.74
C ALA A 375 3.31 -42.93 -11.26
N SER A 376 2.28 -42.26 -11.80
CA SER A 376 1.08 -42.92 -12.33
C SER A 376 1.35 -43.82 -13.54
N ARG A 377 2.44 -43.58 -14.27
CA ARG A 377 2.83 -44.33 -15.47
C ARG A 377 3.83 -45.45 -15.20
N LYS A 378 4.36 -45.60 -13.98
CA LYS A 378 5.25 -46.72 -13.64
C LYS A 378 4.54 -48.06 -13.85
N THR A 379 5.17 -48.96 -14.59
CA THR A 379 4.67 -50.32 -14.82
C THR A 379 4.96 -51.21 -13.62
N ILE A 380 4.15 -52.25 -13.40
CA ILE A 380 4.30 -53.19 -12.28
C ILE A 380 5.69 -53.84 -12.32
N LEU A 381 6.12 -54.29 -13.51
CA LEU A 381 7.44 -54.90 -13.71
C LEU A 381 8.59 -53.94 -13.40
N ALA A 382 8.52 -52.67 -13.82
CA ALA A 382 9.56 -51.69 -13.52
C ALA A 382 9.60 -51.36 -12.02
N ALA A 383 8.44 -51.22 -11.37
CA ALA A 383 8.34 -50.94 -9.94
C ALA A 383 8.90 -52.06 -9.04
N MET A 384 8.91 -53.31 -9.52
CA MET A 384 9.43 -54.47 -8.78
C MET A 384 10.88 -54.83 -9.15
N ARG A 385 11.44 -54.28 -10.24
CA ARG A 385 12.78 -54.60 -10.75
C ARG A 385 13.90 -53.69 -10.25
N ASP A 386 13.59 -52.50 -9.71
CA ASP A 386 14.57 -51.56 -9.11
C ASP A 386 15.13 -52.08 -7.75
N ILE A 387 15.68 -53.31 -7.72
CA ILE A 387 16.32 -53.95 -6.57
C ILE A 387 17.83 -53.74 -6.61
#